data_AF-A0A8D8P3D4-F1
#
_entry.id   AF-A0A8D8P3D4-F1
#
_cell.length_a   1.000
_cell.length_b   1.000
_cell.length_c   1.000
_cell.angle_alpha   90.00
_cell.angle_beta   90.00
_cell.angle_gamma   90.00
#
_symmetry.space_group_name_H-M   'P 1'
#
loop_
_entity.id
_entity.type
_entity.pdbx_description
1 polymer ?
#
loop_
_entity_poly.entity_id
_entity_poly.type
_entity_poly.pdbx_seq_one_letter_code
_entity_poly.pdbx_strand_id
1 'polypeptide(L)'
;MTLFNCTNAVDFLENRARRPKVVEVGPYAFTESSEKIEVRFNTKNSTVSFRKRTMFAWDEDQSQALPEEPITNLNMVALAAANRGRHSGYTMQRGISFTLFSFGQKVFVTKPASELLFDGYPEPMIKGLEDVMSFIGEDMGLDGRFSWFHTLNGTKKAYGYFNMDTGSDDSSQYGLVRAWNYRTQSANADGTACGKYQGFTGELFPTKIRKDRVLRIFTPEACRVLTFEFEQEVDVYGVRAFRFVGTARTVDNGSAYPAETGCYTAGGDSFPTGVMNLTECRMGAPAFASFPHFFLADPFYRGQVEGMRPDRERHQSFF
;
A
#
# COMPACT_ATOMS: atom_id res chain seq x y z
N MET A 1 4.86 -13.13 0.05
CA MET A 1 3.57 -12.52 -0.32
C MET A 1 2.48 -13.59 -0.32
N THR A 2 1.23 -13.24 0.02
CA THR A 2 0.07 -14.15 -0.13
C THR A 2 -1.03 -13.45 -0.92
N LEU A 3 -1.81 -14.21 -1.67
CA LEU A 3 -2.96 -13.73 -2.43
C LEU A 3 -4.23 -14.37 -1.88
N PHE A 4 -5.37 -13.71 -2.08
CA PHE A 4 -6.69 -14.25 -1.76
C PHE A 4 -7.41 -14.65 -3.05
N ASN A 5 -7.65 -15.95 -3.24
CA ASN A 5 -8.39 -16.50 -4.37
C ASN A 5 -9.88 -16.55 -4.07
N CYS A 6 -10.71 -15.86 -4.84
CA CYS A 6 -12.17 -15.88 -4.72
C CYS A 6 -12.77 -17.15 -5.34
N THR A 7 -13.30 -18.03 -4.49
CA THR A 7 -13.77 -19.36 -4.87
C THR A 7 -15.22 -19.42 -5.35
N ASN A 8 -16.01 -18.37 -5.08
CA ASN A 8 -17.44 -18.30 -5.42
C ASN A 8 -17.81 -17.03 -6.18
N ALA A 9 -16.89 -16.49 -7.00
CA ALA A 9 -17.08 -15.22 -7.70
C ALA A 9 -18.37 -15.20 -8.56
N VAL A 10 -18.66 -16.30 -9.27
CA VAL A 10 -19.88 -16.42 -10.09
C VAL A 10 -21.14 -16.37 -9.21
N ASP A 11 -21.20 -17.19 -8.17
CA ASP A 11 -22.35 -17.23 -7.26
C ASP A 11 -22.56 -15.89 -6.56
N PHE A 12 -21.49 -15.18 -6.21
CA PHE A 12 -21.57 -13.86 -5.62
C PHE A 12 -22.14 -12.82 -6.60
N LEU A 13 -21.66 -12.78 -7.85
CA LEU A 13 -22.17 -11.84 -8.86
C LEU A 13 -23.63 -12.11 -9.27
N GLU A 14 -24.03 -13.38 -9.27
CA GLU A 14 -25.41 -13.77 -9.59
C GLU A 14 -26.36 -13.71 -8.39
N ASN A 15 -25.92 -13.15 -7.26
CA ASN A 15 -26.68 -13.06 -6.01
C ASN A 15 -27.12 -14.43 -5.45
N ARG A 16 -26.44 -15.51 -5.83
CA ARG A 16 -26.61 -16.87 -5.26
C ARG A 16 -25.84 -17.04 -3.95
N ALA A 17 -24.82 -16.21 -3.72
CA ALA A 17 -24.10 -16.11 -2.45
C ALA A 17 -24.15 -14.68 -1.91
N ARG A 18 -24.37 -14.52 -0.61
CA ARG A 18 -24.44 -13.20 0.05
C ARG A 18 -23.08 -12.50 0.16
N ARG A 19 -21.99 -13.27 0.19
CA ARG A 19 -20.62 -12.78 0.43
C ARG A 19 -19.62 -13.50 -0.46
N PRO A 20 -18.53 -12.83 -0.86
CA PRO A 20 -17.40 -13.50 -1.48
C PRO A 20 -16.71 -14.40 -0.44
N LYS A 21 -16.27 -15.57 -0.88
CA LYS A 21 -15.51 -16.56 -0.13
C LYS A 21 -14.14 -16.67 -0.75
N VAL A 22 -13.13 -16.33 0.03
CA VAL A 22 -11.73 -16.38 -0.40
C VAL A 22 -10.93 -17.45 0.33
N VAL A 23 -9.89 -17.93 -0.33
CA VAL A 23 -8.87 -18.82 0.23
C VAL A 23 -7.52 -18.13 0.09
N GLU A 24 -6.73 -18.11 1.16
CA GLU A 24 -5.35 -17.62 1.13
C GLU A 24 -4.48 -18.61 0.35
N VAL A 25 -3.67 -18.10 -0.58
CA VAL A 25 -2.75 -18.88 -1.42
C VAL A 25 -1.36 -18.25 -1.33
N GLY A 26 -0.34 -19.09 -1.09
CA GLY A 26 1.04 -18.69 -0.88
C GLY A 26 1.72 -19.52 0.22
N PRO A 27 2.90 -19.09 0.69
CA PRO A 27 3.62 -17.90 0.28
C PRO A 27 4.22 -17.98 -1.13
N TYR A 28 4.21 -16.83 -1.80
CA TYR A 28 5.06 -16.47 -2.94
C TYR A 28 6.26 -15.70 -2.39
N ALA A 29 7.43 -16.33 -2.33
CA ALA A 29 8.62 -15.76 -1.74
C ALA A 29 9.48 -15.02 -2.78
N PHE A 30 10.03 -13.88 -2.36
CA PHE A 30 10.92 -13.07 -3.18
C PHE A 30 12.06 -12.55 -2.31
N THR A 31 13.28 -12.58 -2.86
CA THR A 31 14.41 -11.86 -2.30
C THR A 31 14.32 -10.38 -2.70
N GLU A 32 14.27 -9.50 -1.71
CA GLU A 32 14.30 -8.06 -1.91
C GLU A 32 15.75 -7.55 -1.87
N SER A 33 16.16 -6.77 -2.87
CA SER A 33 17.44 -6.05 -2.88
C SER A 33 17.20 -4.57 -3.13
N SER A 34 17.51 -3.75 -2.12
CA SER A 34 17.20 -2.32 -2.10
C SER A 34 18.47 -1.47 -2.08
N GLU A 35 18.51 -0.41 -2.89
CA GLU A 35 19.60 0.56 -2.93
C GLU A 35 19.11 2.01 -2.98
N LYS A 36 19.92 2.92 -2.42
CA LYS A 36 19.71 4.36 -2.51
C LYS A 36 20.46 4.89 -3.72
N ILE A 37 19.73 5.45 -4.68
CA ILE A 37 20.25 6.01 -5.93
C ILE A 37 20.07 7.52 -5.96
N GLU A 38 20.83 8.19 -6.84
CA GLU A 38 20.80 9.65 -7.00
C GLU A 38 21.03 10.40 -5.67
N VAL A 39 21.91 9.86 -4.84
CA VAL A 39 22.21 10.39 -3.51
C VAL A 39 22.90 11.75 -3.64
N ARG A 40 22.39 12.74 -2.91
CA ARG A 40 22.96 14.10 -2.82
C ARG A 40 22.93 14.59 -1.39
N PHE A 41 24.10 14.90 -0.84
CA PHE A 41 24.21 15.52 0.47
C PHE A 41 24.06 17.03 0.35
N ASN A 42 23.17 17.60 1.18
CA ASN A 42 22.87 19.01 1.25
C ASN A 42 23.47 19.57 2.54
N THR A 43 24.75 19.97 2.49
CA THR A 43 25.49 20.43 3.68
C THR A 43 24.94 21.71 4.30
N LYS A 44 24.26 22.55 3.52
CA LYS A 44 23.68 23.82 4.01
C LYS A 44 22.47 23.65 4.93
N ASN A 45 21.79 22.50 4.88
CA ASN A 45 20.59 22.26 5.70
C ASN A 45 20.62 20.89 6.39
N SER A 46 21.78 20.24 6.43
CA SER A 46 22.03 18.94 7.09
C SER A 46 21.04 17.85 6.69
N THR A 47 20.84 17.69 5.38
CA THR A 47 20.03 16.61 4.82
C THR A 47 20.76 15.82 3.74
N VAL A 48 20.26 14.63 3.48
CA VAL A 48 20.59 13.82 2.31
C VAL A 48 19.32 13.60 1.51
N SER A 49 19.42 13.78 0.20
CA SER A 49 18.34 13.46 -0.72
C SER A 49 18.68 12.24 -1.56
N PHE A 50 17.70 11.38 -1.83
CA PHE A 50 17.89 10.18 -2.63
C PHE A 50 16.56 9.65 -3.19
N ARG A 51 16.65 8.71 -4.12
CA ARG A 51 15.56 7.80 -4.48
C ARG A 51 15.92 6.38 -4.05
N LYS A 52 14.91 5.53 -3.85
CA LYS A 52 15.10 4.11 -3.55
C LYS A 52 14.77 3.30 -4.81
N ARG A 53 15.65 2.37 -5.18
CA ARG A 53 15.40 1.36 -6.20
C ARG A 53 15.43 0.00 -5.53
N THR A 54 14.37 -0.77 -5.73
CA THR A 54 14.22 -2.12 -5.15
C THR A 54 14.02 -3.13 -6.25
N MET A 55 14.78 -4.21 -6.20
CA MET A 55 14.64 -5.38 -7.06
C MET A 55 13.98 -6.51 -6.28
N PHE A 56 13.07 -7.23 -6.91
CA PHE A 56 12.46 -8.44 -6.37
C PHE A 56 12.80 -9.62 -7.27
N ALA A 57 13.48 -10.62 -6.70
CA ALA A 57 13.84 -11.87 -7.39
C ALA A 57 13.02 -13.02 -6.80
N TRP A 58 12.41 -13.84 -7.65
CA TRP A 58 11.64 -15.02 -7.22
C TRP A 58 12.54 -15.99 -6.45
N ASP A 59 12.03 -16.47 -5.31
CA ASP A 59 12.68 -17.48 -4.47
C ASP A 59 11.83 -18.75 -4.50
N GLU A 60 12.22 -19.70 -5.35
CA GLU A 60 11.49 -20.95 -5.56
C GLU A 60 11.52 -21.83 -4.29
N ASP A 61 12.65 -21.90 -3.59
CA ASP A 61 12.85 -22.79 -2.44
C ASP A 61 11.99 -22.38 -1.24
N GLN A 62 11.75 -21.08 -1.07
CA GLN A 62 10.92 -20.54 0.02
C GLN A 62 9.44 -20.38 -0.38
N SER A 63 9.11 -20.63 -1.65
CA SER A 63 7.74 -20.54 -2.14
C SER A 63 7.00 -21.86 -1.99
N GLN A 64 5.76 -21.80 -1.52
CA GLN A 64 4.90 -22.99 -1.38
C GLN A 64 3.77 -23.03 -2.41
N ALA A 65 3.59 -21.95 -3.17
CA ALA A 65 2.59 -21.84 -4.22
C ALA A 65 3.25 -21.56 -5.58
N LEU A 66 2.61 -22.06 -6.64
CA LEU A 66 3.16 -21.95 -8.00
C LEU A 66 2.83 -20.58 -8.61
N PRO A 67 3.80 -19.92 -9.28
CA PRO A 67 3.56 -18.62 -9.93
C PRO A 67 2.48 -18.69 -11.02
N GLU A 68 2.29 -19.83 -11.66
CA GLU A 68 1.28 -20.07 -12.69
C GLU A 68 -0.12 -20.37 -12.11
N GLU A 69 -0.24 -20.51 -10.79
CA GLU A 69 -1.52 -20.87 -10.16
C GLU A 69 -2.59 -19.80 -10.47
N PRO A 70 -3.75 -20.19 -11.02
CA PRO A 70 -4.78 -19.24 -11.39
C PRO A 70 -5.50 -18.71 -10.14
N ILE A 71 -5.37 -17.41 -9.90
CA ILE A 71 -6.02 -16.71 -8.80
C ILE A 71 -7.14 -15.82 -9.35
N THR A 72 -8.34 -16.00 -8.82
CA THR A 72 -9.49 -15.13 -9.10
C THR A 72 -9.50 -13.96 -8.13
N ASN A 73 -9.24 -12.76 -8.63
CA ASN A 73 -9.17 -11.53 -7.85
C ASN A 73 -10.06 -10.42 -8.44
N LEU A 74 -10.24 -9.33 -7.69
CA LEU A 74 -10.98 -8.16 -8.18
C LEU A 74 -10.23 -7.51 -9.34
N ASN A 75 -10.97 -7.12 -10.36
CA ASN A 75 -10.44 -6.32 -11.46
C ASN A 75 -10.29 -4.86 -11.01
N MET A 76 -9.10 -4.51 -10.53
CA MET A 76 -8.83 -3.20 -9.97
C MET A 76 -8.93 -2.07 -10.99
N VAL A 77 -8.63 -2.32 -12.27
CA VAL A 77 -8.74 -1.29 -13.33
C VAL A 77 -10.20 -0.94 -13.58
N ALA A 78 -11.05 -1.95 -13.76
CA ALA A 78 -12.49 -1.76 -13.90
C ALA A 78 -13.09 -1.08 -12.65
N LEU A 79 -12.66 -1.50 -11.46
CA LEU A 79 -13.13 -0.93 -10.19
C LEU A 79 -12.70 0.53 -10.03
N ALA A 80 -11.46 0.89 -10.39
CA ALA A 80 -10.99 2.27 -10.36
C ALA A 80 -11.76 3.17 -11.33
N ALA A 81 -12.02 2.68 -12.56
CA ALA A 81 -12.83 3.39 -13.53
C ALA A 81 -14.27 3.63 -13.02
N ALA A 82 -14.91 2.59 -12.48
CA ALA A 82 -16.25 2.69 -11.89
C ALA A 82 -16.28 3.66 -10.70
N ASN A 83 -15.28 3.60 -9.80
CA ASN A 83 -15.18 4.50 -8.65
C ASN A 83 -15.06 5.97 -9.08
N ARG A 84 -14.29 6.25 -10.14
CA ARG A 84 -14.17 7.61 -10.70
C ARG A 84 -15.49 8.10 -11.29
N GLY A 85 -16.31 7.20 -11.84
CA GLY A 85 -17.62 7.51 -12.41
C GLY A 85 -18.75 7.67 -11.40
N ARG A 86 -18.63 7.12 -10.18
CA ARG A 86 -19.77 6.93 -9.25
C ARG A 86 -20.54 8.20 -8.90
N HIS A 87 -19.86 9.34 -8.81
CA HIS A 87 -20.46 10.65 -8.52
C HIS A 87 -20.44 11.63 -9.72
N SER A 88 -20.08 11.14 -10.91
CA SER A 88 -20.06 11.96 -12.12
C SER A 88 -21.47 12.08 -12.73
N GLY A 89 -21.67 13.08 -13.60
CA GLY A 89 -22.94 13.26 -14.31
C GLY A 89 -23.27 12.10 -15.27
N TYR A 90 -24.54 11.96 -15.62
CA TYR A 90 -25.07 10.85 -16.44
C TYR A 90 -24.28 10.57 -17.72
N THR A 91 -23.85 11.61 -18.44
CA THR A 91 -23.06 11.47 -19.67
C THR A 91 -21.73 10.77 -19.43
N MET A 92 -21.02 11.14 -18.35
CA MET A 92 -19.75 10.54 -17.99
C MET A 92 -19.93 9.11 -17.52
N GLN A 93 -20.93 8.84 -16.68
CA GLN A 93 -21.28 7.48 -16.24
C GLN A 93 -21.59 6.56 -17.42
N ARG A 94 -22.37 7.04 -18.42
CA ARG A 94 -22.65 6.29 -19.64
C ARG A 94 -21.40 6.04 -20.48
N GLY A 95 -20.52 7.04 -20.59
CA GLY A 95 -19.24 6.88 -21.28
C GLY A 95 -18.40 5.78 -20.64
N ILE A 96 -18.21 5.83 -19.32
CA ILE A 96 -17.47 4.80 -18.56
C ILE A 96 -18.13 3.43 -18.71
N SER A 97 -19.46 3.34 -18.58
CA SER A 97 -20.18 2.08 -18.75
C SER A 97 -20.02 1.50 -20.15
N PHE A 98 -20.05 2.33 -21.19
CA PHE A 98 -19.81 1.91 -22.57
C PHE A 98 -18.38 1.42 -22.75
N THR A 99 -17.38 2.15 -22.25
CA THR A 99 -15.97 1.75 -22.29
C THR A 99 -15.73 0.40 -21.61
N LEU A 100 -16.25 0.22 -20.38
CA LEU A 100 -16.15 -1.05 -19.65
C LEU A 100 -16.75 -2.21 -20.46
N PHE A 101 -17.93 -1.99 -21.07
CA PHE A 101 -18.57 -2.98 -21.91
C PHE A 101 -17.77 -3.30 -23.19
N SER A 102 -17.32 -2.28 -23.92
CA SER A 102 -16.57 -2.43 -25.17
C SER A 102 -15.25 -3.17 -24.99
N PHE A 103 -14.56 -2.95 -23.86
CA PHE A 103 -13.34 -3.68 -23.52
C PHE A 103 -13.59 -5.03 -22.83
N GLY A 104 -14.84 -5.47 -22.69
CA GLY A 104 -15.19 -6.76 -22.11
C GLY A 104 -14.82 -6.89 -20.62
N GLN A 105 -14.83 -5.78 -19.89
CA GLN A 105 -14.40 -5.72 -18.50
C GLN A 105 -15.36 -6.47 -17.57
N LYS A 106 -14.77 -7.23 -16.64
CA LYS A 106 -15.49 -8.00 -15.62
C LYS A 106 -15.11 -7.52 -14.23
N VAL A 107 -15.97 -7.79 -13.23
CA VAL A 107 -15.72 -7.46 -11.81
C VAL A 107 -14.57 -8.29 -11.24
N PHE A 108 -14.48 -9.55 -11.63
CA PHE A 108 -13.38 -10.45 -11.27
C PHE A 108 -12.59 -10.85 -12.50
N VAL A 109 -11.28 -11.04 -12.31
CA VAL A 109 -10.36 -11.58 -13.30
C VAL A 109 -9.66 -12.79 -12.70
N THR A 110 -9.40 -13.79 -13.53
CA THR A 110 -8.60 -14.97 -13.15
C THR A 110 -7.30 -14.91 -13.93
N LYS A 111 -6.19 -14.85 -13.21
CA LYS A 111 -4.84 -14.66 -13.76
C LYS A 111 -3.82 -15.49 -12.97
N PRO A 112 -2.70 -15.90 -13.59
CA PRO A 112 -1.56 -16.43 -12.85
C PRO A 112 -1.15 -15.51 -11.70
N ALA A 113 -0.71 -16.09 -10.59
CA ALA A 113 -0.22 -15.34 -9.45
C ALA A 113 0.93 -14.40 -9.81
N SER A 114 1.86 -14.83 -10.68
CA SER A 114 2.97 -14.00 -11.13
C SER A 114 2.51 -12.76 -11.91
N GLU A 115 1.50 -12.90 -12.77
CA GLU A 115 0.88 -11.79 -13.51
C GLU A 115 0.19 -10.79 -12.58
N LEU A 116 -0.49 -11.27 -11.53
CA LEU A 116 -1.12 -10.38 -10.54
C LEU A 116 -0.08 -9.66 -9.67
N LEU A 117 1.05 -10.28 -9.37
CA LEU A 117 2.08 -9.73 -8.49
C LEU A 117 3.05 -8.80 -9.23
N PHE A 118 3.87 -9.33 -10.13
CA PHE A 118 5.01 -8.61 -10.72
C PHE A 118 5.06 -8.62 -12.26
N ASP A 119 4.64 -9.68 -12.94
CA ASP A 119 4.82 -9.78 -14.40
C ASP A 119 3.85 -8.85 -15.15
N GLY A 120 2.67 -8.62 -14.58
CA GLY A 120 1.62 -7.82 -15.19
C GLY A 120 0.88 -8.56 -16.30
N TYR A 121 -0.44 -8.62 -16.21
CA TYR A 121 -1.26 -9.11 -17.31
C TYR A 121 -1.63 -7.94 -18.26
N PRO A 122 -1.73 -8.19 -19.58
CA PRO A 122 -2.20 -7.17 -20.53
C PRO A 122 -3.61 -6.70 -20.17
N GLU A 123 -3.77 -5.39 -20.04
CA GLU A 123 -5.04 -4.77 -19.65
C GLU A 123 -5.50 -3.80 -20.76
N PRO A 124 -6.62 -4.09 -21.46
CA PRO A 124 -7.03 -3.32 -22.64
C PRO A 124 -7.34 -1.85 -22.40
N MET A 125 -7.87 -1.48 -21.23
CA MET A 125 -8.13 -0.09 -20.86
C MET A 125 -6.84 0.67 -20.54
N ILE A 126 -5.87 0.05 -19.88
CA ILE A 126 -4.55 0.67 -19.64
C ILE A 126 -3.85 0.90 -20.98
N LYS A 127 -3.85 -0.11 -21.86
CA LYS A 127 -3.27 0.02 -23.20
C LYS A 127 -3.98 1.09 -24.02
N GLY A 128 -5.32 1.13 -24.00
CA GLY A 128 -6.08 2.17 -24.69
C GLY A 128 -5.78 3.58 -24.15
N LEU A 129 -5.55 3.72 -22.84
CA LEU A 129 -5.11 4.98 -22.25
C LEU A 129 -3.69 5.35 -22.70
N GLU A 130 -2.76 4.41 -22.68
CA GLU A 130 -1.39 4.60 -23.18
C GLU A 130 -1.37 5.08 -24.63
N ASP A 131 -2.15 4.44 -25.52
CA ASP A 131 -2.26 4.80 -26.94
C ASP A 131 -2.77 6.24 -27.11
N VAL A 132 -3.80 6.64 -26.35
CA VAL A 132 -4.37 7.99 -26.39
C VAL A 132 -3.38 9.04 -25.88
N MET A 133 -2.71 8.78 -24.76
CA MET A 133 -1.76 9.72 -24.16
C MET A 133 -0.54 9.90 -25.07
N SER A 134 -0.04 8.80 -25.64
CA SER A 134 1.04 8.83 -26.62
C SER A 134 0.67 9.63 -27.87
N PHE A 135 -0.57 9.52 -28.34
CA PHE A 135 -1.07 10.28 -29.48
C PHE A 135 -1.07 11.80 -29.22
N ILE A 136 -1.35 12.25 -28.00
CA ILE A 136 -1.29 13.67 -27.61
C ILE A 136 0.10 14.12 -27.15
N GLY A 137 1.11 13.25 -27.23
CA GLY A 137 2.50 13.55 -26.88
C GLY A 137 2.81 13.54 -25.38
N GLU A 138 1.95 12.90 -24.57
CA GLU A 138 2.16 12.75 -23.13
C GLU A 138 2.58 11.31 -22.77
N ASP A 139 3.67 11.18 -22.02
CA ASP A 139 4.14 9.89 -21.50
C ASP A 139 3.72 9.73 -20.03
N MET A 140 2.79 8.80 -19.78
CA MET A 140 2.34 8.45 -18.43
C MET A 140 3.17 7.34 -17.77
N GLY A 141 4.15 6.76 -18.48
CA GLY A 141 4.91 5.59 -18.01
C GLY A 141 4.05 4.34 -17.84
N LEU A 142 3.00 4.21 -18.64
CA LEU A 142 2.17 3.01 -18.74
C LEU A 142 2.81 2.04 -19.74
N ASP A 143 2.64 0.74 -19.53
CA ASP A 143 3.14 -0.33 -20.41
C ASP A 143 2.02 -1.29 -20.86
N GLY A 144 0.76 -0.83 -20.76
CA GLY A 144 -0.42 -1.60 -21.13
C GLY A 144 -0.74 -2.77 -20.21
N ARG A 145 -0.09 -2.89 -19.04
CA ARG A 145 -0.28 -4.01 -18.10
C ARG A 145 -0.80 -3.56 -16.75
N PHE A 146 -1.50 -4.48 -16.08
CA PHE A 146 -1.85 -4.34 -14.67
C PHE A 146 -1.20 -5.43 -13.83
N SER A 147 -0.65 -5.03 -12.69
CA SER A 147 -0.38 -5.87 -11.53
C SER A 147 -0.34 -4.99 -10.28
N TRP A 148 -0.22 -5.62 -9.11
CA TRP A 148 -0.05 -4.90 -7.85
C TRP A 148 1.33 -4.26 -7.69
N PHE A 149 2.39 -4.89 -8.23
CA PHE A 149 3.77 -4.53 -7.91
C PHE A 149 4.74 -4.44 -9.11
N HIS A 150 4.29 -4.63 -10.36
CA HIS A 150 5.15 -4.53 -11.55
C HIS A 150 5.96 -3.24 -11.59
N THR A 151 5.30 -2.10 -11.31
CA THR A 151 5.93 -0.79 -11.33
C THR A 151 6.93 -0.56 -10.20
N LEU A 152 7.05 -1.47 -9.23
CA LEU A 152 8.05 -1.38 -8.14
C LEU A 152 9.40 -2.00 -8.53
N ASN A 153 9.40 -3.04 -9.38
CA ASN A 153 10.61 -3.84 -9.62
C ASN A 153 11.62 -3.08 -10.50
N GLY A 154 12.72 -2.63 -9.90
CA GLY A 154 13.80 -1.91 -10.58
C GLY A 154 13.50 -0.47 -10.95
N THR A 155 12.31 0.04 -10.61
CA THR A 155 11.88 1.38 -11.00
C THR A 155 12.42 2.45 -10.06
N LYS A 156 13.09 3.45 -10.64
CA LYS A 156 13.72 4.55 -9.87
C LYS A 156 12.72 5.46 -9.16
N LYS A 157 11.50 5.61 -9.71
CA LYS A 157 10.49 6.56 -9.23
C LYS A 157 9.44 5.92 -8.31
N ALA A 158 9.44 4.60 -8.15
CA ALA A 158 8.39 3.85 -7.45
C ALA A 158 8.11 4.34 -6.03
N TYR A 159 9.17 4.59 -5.25
CA TYR A 159 9.09 5.03 -3.86
C TYR A 159 9.16 6.55 -3.68
N GLY A 160 9.26 7.30 -4.79
CA GLY A 160 9.41 8.75 -4.77
C GLY A 160 10.81 9.24 -4.38
N TYR A 161 10.89 10.55 -4.14
CA TYR A 161 12.11 11.26 -3.77
C TYR A 161 12.10 11.61 -2.28
N PHE A 162 13.14 11.19 -1.57
CA PHE A 162 13.29 11.45 -0.15
C PHE A 162 14.26 12.60 0.08
N ASN A 163 13.96 13.41 1.09
CA ASN A 163 14.90 14.30 1.75
C ASN A 163 14.86 13.97 3.25
N MET A 164 16.00 13.56 3.79
CA MET A 164 16.12 12.97 5.12
C MET A 164 17.22 13.68 5.90
N ASP A 165 17.00 13.86 7.20
CA ASP A 165 17.96 14.45 8.12
C ASP A 165 19.20 13.57 8.31
N THR A 166 20.39 14.15 8.16
CA THR A 166 21.66 13.45 8.40
C THR A 166 22.04 13.39 9.88
N GLY A 167 21.40 14.23 10.71
CA GLY A 167 21.72 14.37 12.13
C GLY A 167 23.00 15.17 12.42
N SER A 168 23.60 15.83 11.41
CA SER A 168 24.82 16.63 11.61
C SER A 168 24.58 17.93 12.39
N ASP A 169 23.41 18.55 12.23
CA ASP A 169 23.02 19.73 13.03
C ASP A 169 22.45 19.31 14.39
N ASP A 170 21.53 18.34 14.38
CA ASP A 170 20.93 17.77 15.59
C ASP A 170 20.83 16.25 15.46
N SER A 171 21.61 15.56 16.30
CA SER A 171 21.63 14.09 16.38
C SER A 171 20.27 13.46 16.68
N SER A 172 19.33 14.22 17.28
CA SER A 172 17.96 13.75 17.55
C SER A 172 17.13 13.56 16.28
N GLN A 173 17.50 14.23 15.18
CA GLN A 173 16.79 14.19 13.92
C GLN A 173 17.35 13.14 12.94
N TYR A 174 18.46 12.47 13.30
CA TYR A 174 19.10 11.47 12.45
C TYR A 174 18.10 10.49 11.83
N GLY A 175 18.08 10.38 10.49
CA GLY A 175 17.27 9.39 9.78
C GLY A 175 15.78 9.71 9.66
N LEU A 176 15.33 10.89 10.13
CA LEU A 176 13.95 11.33 9.95
C LEU A 176 13.72 11.86 8.54
N VAL A 177 12.60 11.47 7.93
CA VAL A 177 12.16 12.02 6.65
C VAL A 177 11.65 13.43 6.87
N ARG A 178 12.34 14.40 6.26
CA ARG A 178 11.99 15.83 6.31
C ARG A 178 10.98 16.20 5.24
N ALA A 179 11.15 15.65 4.03
CA ALA A 179 10.22 15.83 2.92
C ALA A 179 10.19 14.60 2.03
N TRP A 180 9.02 14.36 1.42
CA TRP A 180 8.80 13.33 0.43
C TRP A 180 8.16 13.95 -0.81
N ASN A 181 8.69 13.62 -1.99
CA ASN A 181 8.29 14.21 -3.28
C ASN A 181 8.24 15.75 -3.23
N TYR A 182 9.30 16.35 -2.68
CA TYR A 182 9.49 17.80 -2.57
C TYR A 182 8.47 18.52 -1.67
N ARG A 183 7.70 17.79 -0.86
CA ARG A 183 6.74 18.34 0.09
C ARG A 183 7.04 17.85 1.50
N THR A 184 6.93 18.75 2.48
CA THR A 184 7.06 18.42 3.91
C THR A 184 5.79 17.78 4.48
N GLN A 185 4.67 17.90 3.75
CA GLN A 185 3.37 17.37 4.14
C GLN A 185 2.52 16.99 2.91
N SER A 186 1.50 16.17 3.14
CA SER A 186 0.49 15.81 2.14
C SER A 186 -0.34 17.01 1.72
N ALA A 187 -0.72 17.04 0.44
CA ALA A 187 -1.55 18.09 -0.15
C ALA A 187 -2.94 18.15 0.49
N ASN A 188 -3.53 16.98 0.73
CA ASN A 188 -4.94 16.88 1.13
C ASN A 188 -5.14 16.88 2.64
N ALA A 189 -4.04 16.90 3.40
CA ALA A 189 -4.05 16.93 4.85
C ALA A 189 -3.11 18.03 5.37
N ASP A 190 -2.94 19.10 4.58
CA ASP A 190 -2.11 20.27 4.91
C ASP A 190 -2.51 20.85 6.27
N GLY A 191 -1.52 21.12 7.12
CA GLY A 191 -1.72 21.70 8.45
C GLY A 191 -2.23 20.71 9.50
N THR A 192 -2.47 19.45 9.15
CA THR A 192 -2.95 18.42 10.08
C THR A 192 -1.84 17.46 10.53
N ALA A 193 -2.09 16.66 11.56
CA ALA A 193 -1.16 15.61 11.99
C ALA A 193 -0.97 14.51 10.92
N CYS A 194 -2.03 14.17 10.18
CA CYS A 194 -2.09 13.10 9.18
C CYS A 194 -1.23 13.38 7.96
N GLY A 195 -1.05 14.66 7.61
CA GLY A 195 -0.28 15.08 6.45
C GLY A 195 1.23 15.02 6.66
N LYS A 196 1.72 14.88 7.89
CA LYS A 196 3.16 14.93 8.16
C LYS A 196 3.86 13.65 7.72
N TYR A 197 4.96 13.81 6.97
CA TYR A 197 5.83 12.69 6.59
C TYR A 197 6.94 12.38 7.60
N GLN A 198 7.01 13.14 8.70
CA GLN A 198 8.05 12.99 9.71
C GLN A 198 7.95 11.63 10.43
N GLY A 199 8.86 10.74 10.05
CA GLY A 199 9.05 9.40 10.57
C GLY A 199 10.33 8.80 10.00
N PHE A 200 10.76 7.66 10.54
CA PHE A 200 11.88 6.89 10.03
C PHE A 200 11.45 6.02 8.84
N THR A 201 12.38 5.52 8.04
CA THR A 201 12.05 4.69 6.87
C THR A 201 11.87 3.20 7.17
N GLY A 202 12.07 2.77 8.42
CA GLY A 202 12.11 1.35 8.80
C GLY A 202 13.44 0.65 8.49
N GLU A 203 14.32 1.28 7.70
CA GLU A 203 15.72 0.87 7.51
C GLU A 203 16.64 1.52 8.55
N LEU A 204 16.24 2.68 9.06
CA LEU A 204 16.91 3.43 10.12
C LEU A 204 15.95 3.59 11.29
N PHE A 205 16.51 3.72 12.48
CA PHE A 205 15.79 3.90 13.74
C PHE A 205 16.47 4.98 14.59
N PRO A 206 15.79 5.53 15.61
CA PRO A 206 16.42 6.46 16.54
C PRO A 206 17.69 5.87 17.16
N THR A 207 18.74 6.67 17.29
CA THR A 207 20.00 6.24 17.92
C THR A 207 19.83 5.91 19.41
N LYS A 208 18.85 6.54 20.08
CA LYS A 208 18.47 6.26 21.47
C LYS A 208 17.01 5.83 21.53
N ILE A 209 16.77 4.54 21.34
CA ILE A 209 15.42 3.97 21.39
C ILE A 209 14.88 4.04 22.82
N ARG A 210 13.64 4.50 22.95
CA ARG A 210 12.95 4.65 24.23
C ARG A 210 11.64 3.85 24.21
N LYS A 211 11.40 3.07 25.26
CA LYS A 211 10.20 2.22 25.40
C LYS A 211 8.90 3.02 25.61
N ASP A 212 9.00 4.22 26.17
CA ASP A 212 7.87 5.11 26.46
C ASP A 212 7.48 5.99 25.26
N ARG A 213 8.12 5.81 24.10
CA ARG A 213 7.87 6.60 22.89
C ARG A 213 7.36 5.71 21.77
N VAL A 214 6.37 6.22 21.04
CA VAL A 214 5.87 5.61 19.82
C VAL A 214 6.93 5.74 18.74
N LEU A 215 7.25 4.62 18.09
CA LEU A 215 8.09 4.61 16.90
C LEU A 215 7.25 4.96 15.68
N ARG A 216 7.70 5.96 14.91
CA ARG A 216 7.00 6.51 13.75
C ARG A 216 7.73 6.09 12.49
N ILE A 217 7.11 5.28 11.65
CA ILE A 217 7.68 4.78 10.39
C ILE A 217 6.91 5.37 9.21
N PHE A 218 7.58 6.18 8.39
CA PHE A 218 7.05 6.64 7.12
C PHE A 218 7.25 5.56 6.05
N THR A 219 6.15 5.12 5.44
CA THR A 219 6.14 4.17 4.32
C THR A 219 5.44 4.81 3.12
N PRO A 220 6.13 5.00 1.98
CA PRO A 220 5.52 5.47 0.74
C PRO A 220 4.34 4.60 0.27
N GLU A 221 4.35 3.31 0.57
CA GLU A 221 3.37 2.33 0.12
C GLU A 221 2.00 2.55 0.78
N ALA A 222 1.98 2.95 2.06
CA ALA A 222 0.79 3.40 2.78
C ALA A 222 0.59 4.93 2.72
N CYS A 223 1.53 5.65 2.10
CA CYS A 223 1.50 7.09 1.86
C CYS A 223 1.34 7.93 3.14
N ARG A 224 1.78 7.39 4.27
CA ARG A 224 1.62 8.00 5.60
C ARG A 224 2.65 7.47 6.60
N VAL A 225 2.65 8.07 7.77
CA VAL A 225 3.42 7.61 8.92
C VAL A 225 2.59 6.60 9.71
N LEU A 226 3.13 5.42 9.92
CA LEU A 226 2.59 4.37 10.79
C LEU A 226 3.22 4.46 12.18
N THR A 227 2.44 4.12 13.19
CA THR A 227 2.85 4.11 14.60
C THR A 227 3.08 2.69 15.08
N PHE A 228 4.14 2.48 15.85
CA PHE A 228 4.49 1.22 16.49
C PHE A 228 4.79 1.45 17.96
N GLU A 229 4.30 0.59 18.84
CA GLU A 229 4.40 0.72 20.29
C GLU A 229 5.26 -0.40 20.86
N PHE A 230 6.01 -0.10 21.92
CA PHE A 230 6.87 -1.09 22.57
C PHE A 230 6.02 -2.23 23.14
N GLU A 231 6.40 -3.47 22.82
CA GLU A 231 5.76 -4.66 23.37
C GLU A 231 6.64 -5.28 24.47
N GLN A 232 7.88 -5.60 24.13
CA GLN A 232 8.76 -6.38 25.01
C GLN A 232 10.24 -6.23 24.64
N GLU A 233 11.11 -6.56 25.60
CA GLU A 233 12.52 -6.82 25.30
C GLU A 233 12.67 -8.23 24.74
N VAL A 234 13.52 -8.38 23.72
CA VAL A 234 13.83 -9.66 23.10
C VAL A 234 15.35 -9.81 22.98
N ASP A 235 15.83 -11.05 22.91
CA ASP A 235 17.19 -11.35 22.52
C ASP A 235 17.19 -11.86 21.08
N VAL A 236 17.97 -11.21 20.22
CA VAL A 236 18.11 -11.57 18.81
C VAL A 236 19.59 -11.85 18.58
N TYR A 237 19.95 -13.12 18.49
CA TYR A 237 21.33 -13.58 18.29
C TYR A 237 22.32 -13.03 19.34
N GLY A 238 21.91 -12.94 20.62
CA GLY A 238 22.72 -12.41 21.72
C GLY A 238 22.72 -10.89 21.85
N VAL A 239 21.96 -10.18 21.01
CA VAL A 239 21.78 -8.72 21.08
C VAL A 239 20.43 -8.43 21.72
N ARG A 240 20.44 -7.72 22.85
CA ARG A 240 19.21 -7.21 23.46
C ARG A 240 18.57 -6.16 22.56
N ALA A 241 17.35 -6.43 22.13
CA ALA A 241 16.55 -5.56 21.29
C ALA A 241 15.19 -5.27 21.93
N PHE A 242 14.50 -4.26 21.39
CA PHE A 242 13.16 -3.90 21.79
C PHE A 242 12.22 -4.19 20.63
N ARG A 243 11.22 -5.04 20.86
CA ARG A 243 10.19 -5.32 19.86
C ARG A 243 9.14 -4.22 19.89
N PHE A 244 8.94 -3.56 18.75
CA PHE A 244 7.88 -2.58 18.54
C PHE A 244 6.84 -3.14 17.60
N VAL A 245 5.57 -3.04 17.95
CA VAL A 245 4.47 -3.69 17.22
C VAL A 245 3.43 -2.70 16.73
N GLY A 246 2.80 -3.01 15.60
CA GLY A 246 1.59 -2.33 15.18
C GLY A 246 0.43 -2.66 16.13
N THR A 247 -0.34 -1.65 16.52
CA THR A 247 -1.47 -1.78 17.45
C THR A 247 -2.75 -1.21 16.84
N ALA A 248 -3.86 -1.22 17.60
CA ALA A 248 -5.10 -0.59 17.17
C ALA A 248 -4.91 0.90 16.85
N ARG A 249 -3.91 1.57 17.45
CA ARG A 249 -3.52 2.95 17.14
C ARG A 249 -3.00 3.12 15.70
N THR A 250 -2.31 2.10 15.16
CA THR A 250 -1.71 2.14 13.81
C THR A 250 -2.77 2.25 12.72
N VAL A 251 -3.93 1.62 12.93
CA VAL A 251 -5.03 1.51 11.97
C VAL A 251 -6.29 2.24 12.45
N ASP A 252 -6.14 3.16 13.40
CA ASP A 252 -7.25 3.93 13.96
C ASP A 252 -7.85 4.90 12.93
N ASN A 253 -9.16 5.07 12.99
CA ASN A 253 -9.91 5.95 12.10
C ASN A 253 -10.18 7.36 12.67
N GLY A 254 -9.59 7.71 13.82
CA GLY A 254 -9.84 8.95 14.54
C GLY A 254 -10.74 8.80 15.76
N SER A 255 -11.31 7.62 15.99
CA SER A 255 -12.21 7.40 17.13
C SER A 255 -11.46 7.33 18.46
N ALA A 256 -10.32 6.63 18.50
CA ALA A 256 -9.49 6.53 19.70
C ALA A 256 -8.42 7.63 19.78
N TYR A 257 -7.90 8.09 18.64
CA TYR A 257 -6.82 9.08 18.57
C TYR A 257 -7.17 10.30 17.69
N PRO A 258 -8.24 11.05 18.00
CA PRO A 258 -8.78 12.10 17.11
C PRO A 258 -7.78 13.17 16.70
N ALA A 259 -6.84 13.54 17.58
CA ALA A 259 -5.81 14.53 17.28
C ALA A 259 -4.73 14.04 16.30
N GLU A 260 -4.53 12.71 16.19
CA GLU A 260 -3.48 12.10 15.37
C GLU A 260 -4.03 11.56 14.05
N THR A 261 -5.18 10.89 14.10
CA THR A 261 -5.75 10.10 12.98
C THR A 261 -7.11 10.64 12.50
N GLY A 262 -7.75 11.55 13.25
CA GLY A 262 -9.07 12.09 12.88
C GLY A 262 -9.09 12.87 11.57
N CYS A 263 -7.94 13.42 11.15
CA CYS A 263 -7.80 14.07 9.85
C CYS A 263 -7.85 13.10 8.66
N TYR A 264 -7.70 11.77 8.85
CA TYR A 264 -7.86 10.81 7.76
C TYR A 264 -9.31 10.64 7.31
N THR A 265 -10.27 11.07 8.13
CA THR A 265 -11.72 10.93 7.89
C THR A 265 -12.44 12.28 7.73
N ALA A 266 -11.73 13.41 7.87
CA ALA A 266 -12.28 14.77 7.99
C ALA A 266 -12.94 15.37 6.72
N GLY A 267 -13.32 14.57 5.73
CA GLY A 267 -13.88 15.07 4.46
C GLY A 267 -14.70 14.08 3.63
N GLY A 268 -15.18 12.98 4.22
CA GLY A 268 -15.95 11.98 3.46
C GLY A 268 -16.44 10.76 4.24
N ASP A 269 -16.63 9.65 3.51
CA ASP A 269 -17.10 8.36 4.01
C ASP A 269 -16.20 7.87 5.17
N SER A 270 -16.76 7.83 6.39
CA SER A 270 -16.07 7.28 7.56
C SER A 270 -16.16 5.76 7.52
N PHE A 271 -15.01 5.10 7.42
CA PHE A 271 -14.91 3.65 7.52
C PHE A 271 -14.71 3.21 8.97
N PRO A 272 -15.21 2.02 9.38
CA PRO A 272 -14.85 1.43 10.65
C PRO A 272 -13.32 1.34 10.85
N THR A 273 -12.88 1.31 12.11
CA THR A 273 -11.44 1.26 12.42
C THR A 273 -10.79 -0.01 11.87
N GLY A 274 -9.51 0.06 11.49
CA GLY A 274 -8.76 -1.10 11.00
C GLY A 274 -8.30 -1.07 9.55
N VAL A 275 -8.67 -0.04 8.78
CA VAL A 275 -8.25 0.12 7.39
C VAL A 275 -7.74 1.53 7.13
N MET A 276 -6.76 1.64 6.23
CA MET A 276 -6.15 2.88 5.79
C MET A 276 -6.54 3.15 4.34
N ASN A 277 -7.28 4.22 4.09
CA ASN A 277 -7.65 4.64 2.74
C ASN A 277 -6.42 5.12 1.96
N LEU A 278 -6.10 4.45 0.84
CA LEU A 278 -4.98 4.78 -0.04
C LEU A 278 -5.43 5.44 -1.36
N THR A 279 -6.72 5.72 -1.50
CA THR A 279 -7.32 6.15 -2.77
C THR A 279 -6.59 7.33 -3.41
N GLU A 280 -6.25 8.32 -2.59
CA GLU A 280 -5.55 9.52 -3.04
C GLU A 280 -4.18 9.22 -3.64
N CYS A 281 -3.36 8.42 -2.96
CA CYS A 281 -2.01 8.13 -3.43
C CYS A 281 -1.96 6.98 -4.45
N ARG A 282 -3.09 6.32 -4.71
CA ARG A 282 -3.25 5.30 -5.76
C ARG A 282 -4.05 5.84 -6.95
N MET A 283 -3.84 7.10 -7.31
CA MET A 283 -4.42 7.75 -8.51
C MET A 283 -5.96 7.69 -8.57
N GLY A 284 -6.62 7.65 -7.42
CA GLY A 284 -8.09 7.56 -7.32
C GLY A 284 -8.65 6.12 -7.36
N ALA A 285 -7.81 5.09 -7.47
CA ALA A 285 -8.24 3.71 -7.32
C ALA A 285 -8.68 3.45 -5.87
N PRO A 286 -9.84 2.82 -5.61
CA PRO A 286 -10.39 2.63 -4.26
C PRO A 286 -9.65 1.52 -3.48
N ALA A 287 -8.37 1.76 -3.20
CA ALA A 287 -7.49 0.83 -2.50
C ALA A 287 -7.42 1.16 -1.01
N PHE A 288 -7.40 0.11 -0.18
CA PHE A 288 -7.30 0.21 1.28
C PHE A 288 -6.22 -0.77 1.76
N ALA A 289 -5.42 -0.33 2.73
CA ALA A 289 -4.50 -1.20 3.45
C ALA A 289 -5.07 -1.59 4.81
N SER A 290 -4.74 -2.79 5.28
CA SER A 290 -5.07 -3.28 6.62
C SER A 290 -3.98 -4.28 7.04
N PHE A 291 -3.97 -4.68 8.32
CA PHE A 291 -3.21 -5.87 8.68
C PHE A 291 -3.86 -7.14 8.07
N PRO A 292 -3.08 -8.20 7.80
CA PRO A 292 -3.60 -9.40 7.15
C PRO A 292 -4.83 -9.98 7.86
N HIS A 293 -5.77 -10.51 7.05
CA HIS A 293 -7.08 -11.00 7.51
C HIS A 293 -7.87 -10.02 8.39
N PHE A 294 -7.67 -8.72 8.20
CA PHE A 294 -8.28 -7.67 9.02
C PHE A 294 -7.94 -7.83 10.51
N PHE A 295 -6.70 -8.21 10.83
CA PHE A 295 -6.19 -8.21 12.20
C PHE A 295 -6.25 -6.78 12.77
N LEU A 296 -6.69 -6.64 14.03
CA LEU A 296 -6.95 -5.36 14.72
C LEU A 296 -8.00 -4.45 14.06
N ALA A 297 -8.71 -4.93 13.04
CA ALA A 297 -9.79 -4.19 12.42
C ALA A 297 -11.16 -4.56 13.00
N ASP A 298 -12.12 -3.67 12.78
CA ASP A 298 -13.51 -3.84 13.15
C ASP A 298 -14.07 -5.18 12.59
N PRO A 299 -14.80 -5.98 13.40
CA PRO A 299 -15.41 -7.22 12.95
C PRO A 299 -16.30 -7.09 11.70
N PHE A 300 -16.83 -5.88 11.41
CA PHE A 300 -17.57 -5.57 10.19
C PHE A 300 -16.90 -6.12 8.94
N TYR A 301 -15.58 -5.91 8.78
CA TYR A 301 -14.84 -6.33 7.59
C TYR A 301 -14.81 -7.84 7.40
N ARG A 302 -14.51 -8.57 8.48
CA ARG A 302 -14.56 -10.05 8.48
C ARG A 302 -15.97 -10.57 8.30
N GLY A 303 -16.97 -9.78 8.68
CA GLY A 303 -18.38 -10.05 8.39
C GLY A 303 -18.75 -9.94 6.91
N GLN A 304 -17.99 -9.18 6.10
CA GLN A 304 -18.25 -8.98 4.67
C GLN A 304 -17.63 -10.04 3.76
N VAL A 305 -16.55 -10.72 4.20
CA VAL A 305 -15.79 -11.67 3.37
C VAL A 305 -15.54 -12.97 4.14
N GLU A 306 -15.93 -14.10 3.56
CA GLU A 306 -15.69 -15.41 4.15
C GLU A 306 -14.25 -15.88 3.88
N GLY A 307 -13.61 -16.49 4.88
CA GLY A 307 -12.21 -16.95 4.80
C GLY A 307 -11.23 -16.10 5.60
N MET A 308 -11.66 -14.97 6.17
CA MET A 308 -10.82 -14.14 7.04
C MET A 308 -10.61 -14.79 8.42
N ARG A 309 -9.35 -15.03 8.80
CA ARG A 309 -8.95 -15.68 10.05
C ARG A 309 -7.78 -14.90 10.67
N PRO A 310 -8.04 -13.78 11.36
CA PRO A 310 -6.98 -12.98 11.98
C PRO A 310 -6.28 -13.80 13.06
N ASP A 311 -4.96 -13.76 13.07
CA ASP A 311 -4.10 -14.46 14.01
C ASP A 311 -2.97 -13.51 14.41
N ARG A 312 -2.72 -13.37 15.72
CA ARG A 312 -1.74 -12.40 16.20
C ARG A 312 -0.31 -12.79 15.81
N GLU A 313 0.06 -14.05 15.98
CA GLU A 313 1.43 -14.52 15.72
C GLU A 313 1.78 -14.41 14.24
N ARG A 314 0.80 -14.59 13.35
CA ARG A 314 0.98 -14.52 11.89
C ARG A 314 0.77 -13.13 11.30
N HIS A 315 -0.13 -12.31 11.85
CA HIS A 315 -0.61 -11.09 11.19
C HIS A 315 -0.25 -9.79 11.92
N GLN A 316 0.43 -9.86 13.08
CA GLN A 316 0.99 -8.68 13.72
C GLN A 316 2.27 -8.24 13.02
N SER A 317 2.35 -6.97 12.65
CA SER A 317 3.59 -6.36 12.16
C SER A 317 4.46 -5.93 13.34
N PHE A 318 5.76 -6.22 13.26
CA PHE A 318 6.73 -5.82 14.27
C PHE A 318 8.08 -5.42 13.66
N PHE A 319 8.81 -4.59 14.40
CA PHE A 319 10.24 -4.31 14.24
C PHE A 319 10.98 -4.83 15.47
#